data_AF-A0A7X9IYZ1-F1
#
_entry.id   AF-A0A7X9IYZ1-F1
#
_cell.length_a   1.000
_cell.length_b   1.000
_cell.length_c   1.000
_cell.angle_alpha   90.00
_cell.angle_beta   90.00
_cell.angle_gamma   90.00
#
_symmetry.space_group_name_H-M   'P 1'
#
loop_
_entity.id
_entity.type
_entity.pdbx_description
1 polymer ?
#
loop_
_entity_poly.entity_id
_entity_poly.type
_entity_poly.pdbx_seq_one_letter_code
_entity_poly.pdbx_strand_id
1 'polypeptide(L)'
;ALGALFVAGGVVLAATRWAPPDGRAPLTPGRAALIGLAQAVAILPALSRSGLTIAAALFLGVERERAARFSFLLSVPAILGAEVLGALSGLSGTPIPFARHAAGALLAAAMGVVALRAVVTVVRRRALPWFALYLVPLGLAVLLFVR
;
A
#
# COMPACT_ATOMS: atom_id res chain seq x y z
N ALA A 1 -20.04 1.09 2.32
CA ALA A 1 -18.95 1.17 1.31
C ALA A 1 -17.59 0.72 1.86
N LEU A 2 -17.13 1.26 3.00
CA LEU A 2 -15.79 0.99 3.56
C LEU A 2 -15.48 -0.50 3.82
N GLY A 3 -16.42 -1.23 4.43
CA GLY A 3 -16.25 -2.66 4.71
C GLY A 3 -16.11 -3.51 3.44
N ALA A 4 -16.82 -3.15 2.36
CA ALA A 4 -16.67 -3.81 1.07
C ALA A 4 -15.28 -3.58 0.46
N LEU A 5 -14.69 -2.39 0.65
CA LEU A 5 -13.34 -2.09 0.19
C LEU A 5 -12.28 -2.86 1.00
N PHE A 6 -12.44 -3.01 2.32
CA PHE A 6 -11.60 -3.90 3.11
C PHE A 6 -11.63 -5.35 2.60
N VAL A 7 -12.83 -5.88 2.34
CA VAL A 7 -13.00 -7.23 1.78
C VAL A 7 -12.34 -7.33 0.41
N ALA A 8 -12.57 -6.36 -0.49
CA ALA A 8 -11.97 -6.34 -1.82
C ALA A 8 -10.44 -6.33 -1.75
N GLY A 9 -9.85 -5.47 -0.92
CA GLY A 9 -8.41 -5.45 -0.68
C GLY A 9 -7.89 -6.78 -0.15
N GLY A 10 -8.58 -7.38 0.82
CA GLY A 10 -8.26 -8.70 1.35
C GLY A 10 -8.30 -9.80 0.28
N VAL A 11 -9.32 -9.81 -0.59
CA VAL A 11 -9.44 -10.75 -1.71
C VAL A 11 -8.31 -10.58 -2.71
N VAL A 12 -7.95 -9.33 -3.06
CA VAL A 12 -6.81 -9.04 -3.95
C VAL A 12 -5.50 -9.58 -3.36
N LEU A 13 -5.26 -9.36 -2.06
CA LEU A 13 -4.05 -9.87 -1.41
C LEU A 13 -4.05 -11.39 -1.30
N ALA A 14 -5.19 -12.00 -0.98
CA ALA A 14 -5.34 -13.45 -0.98
C ALA A 14 -5.04 -14.04 -2.37
N ALA A 15 -5.50 -13.35 -3.42
CA ALA A 15 -5.33 -13.78 -4.80
C ALA A 15 -3.87 -13.78 -5.27
N THR A 16 -2.97 -13.05 -4.59
CA THR A 16 -1.52 -13.09 -4.91
C THR A 16 -0.89 -14.47 -4.73
N ARG A 17 -1.57 -15.42 -4.08
CA ARG A 17 -1.18 -16.84 -4.05
C ARG A 17 -1.11 -17.49 -5.44
N TRP A 18 -1.88 -16.97 -6.40
CA TRP A 18 -1.90 -17.43 -7.79
C TRP A 18 -0.99 -16.62 -8.71
N ALA A 19 -0.26 -15.63 -8.18
CA ALA A 19 0.71 -14.89 -8.96
C ALA A 19 1.88 -15.80 -9.40
N PRO A 20 2.50 -15.54 -10.57
CA PRO A 20 3.62 -16.33 -11.09
C PRO A 20 4.71 -16.59 -10.03
N PRO A 21 5.17 -17.84 -9.86
CA PRO A 21 6.08 -18.21 -8.77
C PRO A 21 7.50 -17.66 -8.95
N ASP A 22 7.98 -17.51 -10.18
CA ASP A 22 9.40 -17.23 -10.44
C ASP A 22 9.70 -15.75 -10.71
N GLY A 23 8.68 -14.92 -10.94
CA GLY A 23 8.85 -13.47 -11.02
C GLY A 23 9.87 -12.98 -12.08
N ARG A 24 9.93 -13.62 -13.26
CA ARG A 24 10.99 -13.36 -14.26
C ARG A 24 10.75 -12.12 -15.13
N ALA A 25 9.60 -11.48 -15.01
CA ALA A 25 9.25 -10.37 -15.88
C ALA A 25 10.02 -9.09 -15.50
N PRO A 26 10.65 -8.39 -16.47
CA PRO A 26 11.33 -7.14 -16.18
C PRO A 26 10.33 -6.02 -15.89
N LEU A 27 10.73 -5.09 -15.01
CA LEU A 27 9.99 -3.83 -14.81
C LEU A 27 10.20 -2.93 -16.02
N THR A 28 9.25 -2.95 -16.94
CA THR A 28 9.20 -2.04 -18.10
C THR A 28 8.34 -0.81 -17.77
N PRO A 29 8.48 0.31 -18.50
CA PRO A 29 7.61 1.48 -18.33
C PRO A 29 6.11 1.14 -18.44
N GLY A 30 5.74 0.22 -19.35
CA GLY A 30 4.36 -0.25 -19.47
C GLY A 30 3.86 -0.96 -18.21
N ARG A 31 4.67 -1.85 -17.61
CA ARG A 31 4.31 -2.48 -16.31
C ARG A 31 4.29 -1.46 -15.18
N ALA A 32 5.23 -0.53 -15.15
CA ALA A 32 5.26 0.55 -14.17
C ALA A 32 3.98 1.40 -14.23
N ALA A 33 3.50 1.72 -15.43
CA ALA A 33 2.24 2.44 -15.62
C ALA A 33 1.04 1.62 -15.11
N LEU A 34 0.96 0.32 -15.41
CA LEU A 34 -0.10 -0.55 -14.89
C LEU A 34 -0.10 -0.65 -13.35
N ILE A 35 1.09 -0.71 -12.74
CA ILE A 35 1.22 -0.66 -11.28
C ILE A 35 0.77 0.72 -10.75
N GLY A 36 1.06 1.80 -11.48
CA GLY A 36 0.56 3.14 -11.19
C GLY A 36 -0.96 3.25 -11.24
N LEU A 37 -1.63 2.56 -12.18
CA LEU A 37 -3.09 2.48 -12.21
C LEU A 37 -3.65 1.79 -10.95
N ALA A 38 -3.00 0.71 -10.49
CA ALA A 38 -3.36 0.09 -9.21
C ALA A 38 -3.16 1.05 -8.02
N GLN A 39 -2.14 1.91 -8.07
CA GLN A 39 -1.95 2.98 -7.08
C GLN A 39 -3.09 4.01 -7.12
N ALA A 40 -3.57 4.38 -8.30
CA ALA A 40 -4.69 5.32 -8.44
C ALA A 40 -5.98 4.75 -7.84
N VAL A 41 -6.25 3.46 -8.01
CA VAL A 41 -7.38 2.78 -7.36
C VAL A 41 -7.25 2.81 -5.83
N ALA A 42 -6.02 2.76 -5.31
CA ALA A 42 -5.76 2.81 -3.87
C ALA A 42 -5.96 4.19 -3.22
N ILE A 43 -6.45 5.19 -3.97
CA ILE A 43 -7.01 6.43 -3.39
C ILE A 43 -8.32 6.12 -2.64
N LEU A 44 -9.05 5.07 -3.04
CA LEU A 44 -10.26 4.65 -2.34
C LEU A 44 -9.93 4.27 -0.88
N PRO A 45 -10.76 4.70 0.08
CA PRO A 45 -10.50 4.44 1.49
C PRO A 45 -10.51 2.93 1.79
N ALA A 46 -9.77 2.53 2.83
CA ALA A 46 -9.57 1.13 3.24
C ALA A 46 -8.79 0.22 2.27
N LEU A 47 -8.49 0.65 1.04
CA LEU A 47 -7.56 -0.08 0.16
C LEU A 47 -6.11 0.23 0.54
N SER A 48 -5.31 -0.82 0.70
CA SER A 48 -3.88 -0.68 1.00
C SER A 48 -3.11 -0.32 -0.27
N ARG A 49 -2.54 0.88 -0.35
CA ARG A 49 -1.71 1.31 -1.48
C ARG A 49 -0.54 0.37 -1.76
N SER A 50 0.24 0.02 -0.74
CA SER A 50 1.34 -0.93 -0.89
C SER A 50 0.82 -2.31 -1.26
N GLY A 51 -0.28 -2.75 -0.65
CA GLY A 51 -0.94 -4.01 -0.97
C GLY A 51 -1.33 -4.13 -2.45
N LEU A 52 -2.08 -3.16 -2.99
CA LEU A 52 -2.55 -3.17 -4.38
C LEU A 52 -1.40 -3.06 -5.39
N THR A 53 -0.42 -2.19 -5.14
CA THR A 53 0.71 -2.00 -6.07
C THR A 53 1.67 -3.19 -6.07
N ILE A 54 1.91 -3.81 -4.90
CA ILE A 54 2.67 -5.06 -4.83
C ILE A 54 1.89 -6.17 -5.53
N ALA A 55 0.60 -6.33 -5.23
CA ALA A 55 -0.23 -7.36 -5.86
C ALA A 55 -0.24 -7.22 -7.39
N ALA A 56 -0.44 -6.01 -7.92
CA ALA A 56 -0.38 -5.74 -9.35
C ALA A 56 0.98 -6.11 -9.96
N ALA A 57 2.09 -5.71 -9.31
CA ALA A 57 3.43 -6.08 -9.77
C ALA A 57 3.64 -7.60 -9.78
N LEU A 58 3.16 -8.31 -8.74
CA LEU A 58 3.24 -9.78 -8.67
C LEU A 58 2.42 -10.44 -9.77
N PHE A 59 1.18 -9.98 -10.04
CA PHE A 59 0.36 -10.50 -11.13
C PHE A 59 0.97 -10.25 -12.52
N LEU A 60 1.71 -9.14 -12.68
CA LEU A 60 2.49 -8.86 -13.89
C LEU A 60 3.78 -9.68 -14.00
N GLY A 61 4.04 -10.57 -13.02
CA GLY A 61 5.18 -11.48 -13.00
C GLY A 61 6.49 -10.83 -12.58
N VAL A 62 6.45 -9.69 -11.88
CA VAL A 62 7.65 -9.03 -11.35
C VAL A 62 8.16 -9.79 -10.12
N GLU A 63 9.48 -9.89 -10.01
CA GLU A 63 10.18 -10.49 -8.88
C GLU A 63 9.74 -9.86 -7.54
N ARG A 64 9.52 -10.69 -6.52
CA ARG A 64 8.85 -10.34 -5.26
C ARG A 64 9.51 -9.19 -4.51
N GLU A 65 10.83 -9.24 -4.39
CA GLU A 65 11.58 -8.20 -3.68
C GLU A 65 11.58 -6.89 -4.49
N ARG A 66 11.74 -6.99 -5.81
CA ARG A 66 11.67 -5.87 -6.73
C ARG A 66 10.27 -5.22 -6.74
N ALA A 67 9.20 -6.01 -6.68
CA ALA A 67 7.81 -5.54 -6.59
C ALA A 67 7.57 -4.72 -5.31
N ALA A 68 8.02 -5.22 -4.16
CA ALA A 68 7.93 -4.50 -2.89
C ALA A 68 8.72 -3.19 -2.94
N ARG A 69 10.00 -3.22 -3.33
CA ARG A 69 10.84 -2.02 -3.42
C ARG A 69 10.25 -0.97 -4.37
N PHE A 70 9.77 -1.40 -5.55
CA PHE A 70 9.16 -0.50 -6.52
C PHE A 70 7.89 0.16 -5.98
N SER A 71 7.00 -0.61 -5.33
CA SER A 71 5.78 -0.08 -4.69
C SER A 71 6.07 1.01 -3.65
N PHE A 72 7.10 0.81 -2.81
CA PHE A 72 7.50 1.81 -1.82
C PHE A 72 8.08 3.06 -2.49
N LEU A 73 8.93 2.92 -3.51
CA LEU A 73 9.47 4.06 -4.26
C LEU A 73 8.37 4.84 -4.98
N LEU A 74 7.42 4.14 -5.61
CA LEU A 74 6.27 4.72 -6.30
C LEU A 74 5.37 5.54 -5.35
N SER A 75 5.32 5.14 -4.08
CA SER A 75 4.53 5.84 -3.05
C SER A 75 5.13 7.21 -2.67
N VAL A 76 6.45 7.40 -2.79
CA VAL A 76 7.13 8.64 -2.38
C VAL A 76 6.61 9.86 -3.13
N PRO A 77 6.64 9.93 -4.48
CA PRO A 77 6.13 11.10 -5.20
C PRO A 77 4.62 11.29 -5.01
N ALA A 78 3.85 10.20 -4.85
CA ALA A 78 2.41 10.28 -4.63
C ALA A 78 2.05 10.88 -3.27
N ILE A 79 2.72 10.45 -2.19
CA ILE A 79 2.50 11.01 -0.84
C ILE A 79 2.99 12.45 -0.81
N LEU A 80 4.20 12.73 -1.29
CA LEU A 80 4.74 14.10 -1.29
C LEU A 80 3.84 15.05 -2.07
N GLY A 81 3.32 14.63 -3.22
CA GLY A 81 2.36 15.42 -3.99
C GLY A 81 1.07 15.71 -3.21
N ALA A 82 0.53 14.72 -2.50
CA ALA A 82 -0.65 14.90 -1.65
C ALA A 82 -0.38 15.87 -0.48
N GLU A 83 0.77 15.77 0.18
CA GLU A 83 1.17 16.66 1.28
C GLU A 83 1.36 18.11 0.81
N VAL A 84 2.04 18.31 -0.33
CA VAL A 84 2.22 19.64 -0.92
C VAL A 84 0.88 20.25 -1.31
N LEU A 85 0.00 19.48 -1.96
CA LEU A 85 -1.33 19.95 -2.33
C LEU A 85 -2.15 20.31 -1.08
N GLY A 86 -2.09 19.49 -0.03
CA GLY A 86 -2.75 19.77 1.25
C GLY A 86 -2.27 21.07 1.90
N ALA A 87 -0.96 21.31 1.90
CA ALA A 87 -0.36 22.54 2.42
C ALA A 87 -0.79 23.78 1.62
N LEU A 88 -0.84 23.69 0.29
CA LEU A 88 -1.26 24.79 -0.58
C LEU A 88 -2.76 25.09 -0.49
N SER A 89 -3.58 24.06 -0.21
CA SER A 89 -5.04 24.20 -0.14
C SER A 89 -5.54 24.86 1.15
N GLY A 90 -4.64 25.24 2.07
CA GLY A 90 -5.02 25.81 3.36
C GLY A 90 -5.76 24.83 4.28
N LEU A 91 -5.70 23.52 3.99
CA LEU A 91 -6.20 22.44 4.85
C LEU A 91 -5.32 22.22 6.09
N SER A 92 -4.62 23.27 6.53
CA SER A 92 -3.88 23.29 7.78
C SER A 92 -4.90 23.15 8.92
N GLY A 93 -4.87 22.00 9.59
CA GLY A 93 -5.63 21.79 10.82
C GLY A 93 -5.16 22.70 11.95
N THR A 94 -5.49 22.34 13.19
CA THR A 94 -5.02 23.08 14.37
C THR A 94 -3.50 23.26 14.34
N PRO A 95 -2.97 24.47 14.58
CA PRO A 95 -1.53 24.70 14.59
C PRO A 95 -0.85 23.85 15.67
N ILE A 96 0.03 22.94 15.25
CA ILE A 96 0.83 22.09 16.14
C ILE A 96 2.27 22.64 16.15
N PRO A 97 2.92 22.76 17.32
CA PRO A 97 4.30 23.24 17.42
C PRO A 97 5.27 22.47 16.50
N PHE A 98 6.18 23.19 15.84
CA PHE A 98 7.15 22.62 14.89
C PHE A 98 7.94 21.46 15.50
N ALA A 99 8.39 21.59 16.74
CA ALA A 99 9.15 20.54 17.43
C ALA A 99 8.37 19.22 17.53
N ARG A 100 7.05 19.27 17.75
CA ARG A 100 6.19 18.07 17.83
C ARG A 100 5.98 17.46 16.44
N HIS A 101 5.79 18.30 15.42
CA HIS A 101 5.73 17.85 14.03
C HIS A 101 7.03 17.14 13.60
N ALA A 102 8.18 17.75 13.87
CA ALA A 102 9.49 17.19 13.52
C ALA A 102 9.74 15.85 14.24
N ALA A 103 9.42 15.77 15.54
CA ALA A 103 9.55 14.53 16.30
C ALA A 103 8.67 13.40 15.72
N GLY A 104 7.42 13.71 15.38
CA GLY A 104 6.49 12.77 14.74
C GLY A 104 7.00 12.31 13.37
N ALA A 105 7.50 13.23 12.55
CA ALA A 105 8.05 12.92 11.23
C ALA A 105 9.29 12.02 11.33
N LEU A 106 10.22 12.31 12.25
CA LEU A 106 11.42 11.49 12.47
C LEU A 106 11.06 10.08 12.97
N LEU A 107 10.13 9.97 13.92
CA LEU A 107 9.66 8.68 14.42
C LEU A 107 8.95 7.88 13.31
N ALA A 108 8.09 8.53 12.53
CA ALA A 108 7.41 7.92 11.40
C ALA A 108 8.40 7.46 10.32
N ALA A 109 9.46 8.24 10.04
CA ALA A 109 10.52 7.86 9.12
C ALA A 109 11.28 6.61 9.62
N ALA A 110 11.68 6.60 10.90
CA ALA A 110 12.33 5.45 11.52
C ALA A 110 11.46 4.19 11.45
N MET A 111 10.18 4.31 11.82
CA MET A 111 9.23 3.20 11.76
C MET A 111 8.93 2.77 10.33
N GLY A 112 8.91 3.70 9.38
CA GLY A 112 8.75 3.42 7.95
C GLY A 112 9.86 2.52 7.41
N VAL A 113 11.12 2.75 7.82
CA VAL A 113 12.25 1.88 7.45
C VAL A 113 12.08 0.48 8.02
N VAL A 114 11.65 0.35 9.28
CA VAL A 114 11.38 -0.94 9.90
C VAL A 114 10.24 -1.67 9.18
N ALA A 115 9.14 -0.97 8.90
CA ALA A 115 7.99 -1.51 8.18
C ALA A 115 8.37 -1.96 6.75
N LEU A 116 9.18 -1.18 6.03
CA LEU A 116 9.69 -1.57 4.71
C LEU A 116 10.44 -2.91 4.75
N ARG A 117 11.38 -3.07 5.70
CA ARG A 117 12.14 -4.32 5.85
C ARG A 117 11.23 -5.50 6.20
N ALA A 118 10.25 -5.28 7.07
CA ALA A 118 9.27 -6.29 7.44
C ALA A 118 8.42 -6.72 6.24
N VAL A 119 7.87 -5.76 5.48
CA VAL A 119 7.03 -6.04 4.31
C VAL A 119 7.82 -6.75 3.21
N VAL A 120 9.05 -6.32 2.91
CA VAL A 120 9.92 -7.04 1.96
C VAL A 120 10.12 -8.49 2.40
N THR A 121 10.35 -8.73 3.69
CA THR A 121 10.48 -10.09 4.23
C THR A 121 9.20 -10.91 4.06
N VAL A 122 8.04 -10.33 4.35
CA VAL A 122 6.73 -11.00 4.18
C VAL A 122 6.47 -11.34 2.72
N VAL A 123 6.75 -10.41 1.80
CA VAL A 123 6.57 -10.62 0.37
C VAL A 123 7.51 -11.71 -0.15
N ARG A 124 8.79 -11.71 0.25
CA ARG A 124 9.78 -12.76 -0.10
C ARG A 124 9.33 -14.14 0.37
N ARG A 125 8.70 -14.23 1.54
CA ARG A 125 8.15 -15.48 2.11
C ARG A 125 6.81 -15.91 1.50
N ARG A 126 6.34 -15.26 0.43
CA ARG A 126 5.01 -15.48 -0.18
C ARG A 126 3.86 -15.33 0.83
N ALA A 127 4.08 -14.54 1.88
CA ALA A 127 3.13 -14.40 2.99
C ALA A 127 2.21 -13.16 2.85
N LEU A 128 2.19 -12.51 1.68
CA LEU A 128 1.26 -11.41 1.40
C LEU A 128 -0.23 -11.81 1.52
N PRO A 129 -0.67 -13.03 1.13
CA PRO A 129 -2.04 -13.50 1.37
C PRO A 129 -2.48 -13.48 2.83
N TRP A 130 -1.55 -13.53 3.80
CA TRP A 130 -1.90 -13.55 5.22
C TRP A 130 -2.54 -12.25 5.68
N PHE A 131 -2.30 -11.13 5.00
CA PHE A 131 -2.99 -9.87 5.30
C PHE A 131 -4.51 -9.98 5.07
N ALA A 132 -4.98 -10.91 4.22
CA ALA A 132 -6.40 -11.16 4.04
C ALA A 132 -7.10 -11.65 5.32
N LEU A 133 -6.37 -12.33 6.22
CA LEU A 133 -6.91 -12.89 7.47
C LEU A 133 -7.41 -11.83 8.43
N TYR A 134 -6.91 -10.60 8.37
CA TYR A 134 -7.49 -9.51 9.15
C TYR A 134 -8.34 -8.57 8.29
N LEU A 135 -8.00 -8.37 7.00
CA LEU A 135 -8.76 -7.46 6.13
C LEU A 135 -10.19 -7.96 5.87
N VAL A 136 -10.36 -9.24 5.57
CA VAL A 136 -11.70 -9.79 5.26
C VAL A 136 -12.59 -9.81 6.50
N PRO A 137 -12.16 -10.35 7.66
CA PRO A 137 -13.00 -10.29 8.87
C PRO A 137 -13.29 -8.87 9.34
N LEU A 138 -12.30 -7.96 9.26
CA LEU A 138 -12.52 -6.55 9.60
C LEU A 138 -13.54 -5.91 8.66
N GLY A 139 -13.42 -6.16 7.34
CA GLY A 139 -14.36 -5.64 6.36
C GLY A 139 -15.78 -6.16 6.57
N LEU A 140 -15.93 -7.46 6.87
CA LEU A 140 -17.22 -8.06 7.24
C LEU A 140 -17.78 -7.46 8.53
N ALA A 141 -16.96 -7.29 9.57
CA ALA A 141 -17.38 -6.64 10.80
C ALA A 141 -17.86 -5.21 10.56
N VAL A 142 -17.14 -4.43 9.75
CA VAL A 142 -17.56 -3.07 9.36
C VAL A 142 -18.90 -3.11 8.61
N LEU A 143 -19.09 -4.04 7.67
CA LEU A 143 -20.36 -4.18 6.94
C LEU A 143 -21.55 -4.53 7.85
N LEU A 144 -21.32 -5.35 8.89
CA LEU A 144 -22.37 -5.84 9.77
C LEU A 144 -22.71 -4.87 10.92
N PHE A 145 -21.70 -4.17 11.45
CA PHE A 145 -21.84 -3.38 12.68
C PHE A 145 -21.76 -1.86 12.46
N VAL A 146 -21.17 -1.40 11.35
CA VAL A 146 -21.04 0.03 11.04
C VAL A 146 -21.98 0.34 9.89
N ARG A 147 -23.12 0.96 10.23
CA ARG A 147 -24.10 1.44 9.25
C ARG A 147 -23.62 2.72 8.58
#